data_AF-A0A7X5IMX0-F1
#
_entry.id   AF-A0A7X5IMX0-F1
#
_cell.length_a   1.000
_cell.length_b   1.000
_cell.length_c   1.000
_cell.angle_alpha   90.00
_cell.angle_beta   90.00
_cell.angle_gamma   90.00
#
_symmetry.space_group_name_H-M   'P 1'
#
loop_
_entity.id
_entity.type
_entity.pdbx_description
1 polymer ?
#
loop_
_entity_poly.entity_id
_entity_poly.type
_entity_poly.pdbx_seq_one_letter_code
_entity_poly.pdbx_strand_id
1 'polypeptide(L)'
;MWTEDPVVFFQEVLEFEPDEWQAKAARDLAHNPKVCIKSGQGVGKTAFEAACFLWFLVCFPYPRIVATAPTKQQLHDVLWSEISKWMSRSPLLSMLLKWTKTYVYMVGNEKRWFGVARTATKPENMQGFHENNNSVFMLEYLNAESRI
;
A
#
# COMPACT_ATOMS: atom_id res chain seq x y z
N MET A 1 -14.46 -4.25 11.55
CA MET A 1 -14.95 -2.88 11.26
C MET A 1 -14.07 -2.26 10.18
N TRP A 2 -12.80 -1.92 10.45
CA TRP A 2 -11.87 -1.43 9.41
C TRP A 2 -11.51 -2.45 8.33
N THR A 3 -11.52 -3.76 8.64
CA THR A 3 -11.29 -4.82 7.65
C THR A 3 -12.41 -4.92 6.60
N GLU A 4 -13.64 -4.59 6.97
CA GLU A 4 -14.84 -4.72 6.12
C GLU A 4 -15.08 -3.46 5.28
N ASP A 5 -14.80 -2.28 5.85
CA ASP A 5 -14.86 -1.01 5.13
C ASP A 5 -13.55 -0.23 5.31
N PRO A 6 -12.65 -0.24 4.30
CA PRO A 6 -11.40 0.50 4.36
C PRO A 6 -11.60 2.02 4.38
N VAL A 7 -12.75 2.51 3.93
CA VAL A 7 -13.08 3.95 3.96
C VAL A 7 -13.11 4.46 5.40
N VAL A 8 -13.62 3.65 6.33
CA VAL A 8 -13.64 4.00 7.75
C VAL A 8 -12.20 4.12 8.29
N PHE A 9 -11.30 3.21 7.90
CA PHE A 9 -9.89 3.31 8.26
C PHE A 9 -9.24 4.58 7.70
N PHE A 10 -9.55 4.92 6.45
CA PHE A 10 -9.01 6.14 5.83
C PHE A 10 -9.41 7.39 6.61
N GLN A 11 -10.68 7.49 6.97
CA GLN A 11 -11.20 8.66 7.68
C GLN A 11 -10.71 8.71 9.13
N GLU A 12 -10.81 7.61 9.87
CA GLU A 12 -10.53 7.60 11.32
C GLU A 12 -9.03 7.52 11.65
N VAL A 13 -8.24 6.79 10.86
CA VAL A 13 -6.83 6.54 11.18
C VAL A 13 -5.90 7.43 10.37
N LEU A 14 -6.21 7.69 9.10
CA LEU A 14 -5.34 8.48 8.21
C LEU A 14 -5.77 9.94 8.08
N GLU A 15 -6.97 10.31 8.55
CA GLU A 15 -7.61 11.59 8.24
C GLU A 15 -7.62 11.87 6.72
N PHE A 16 -7.85 10.82 5.94
CA PHE A 16 -7.94 10.83 4.49
C PHE A 16 -9.40 10.73 4.07
N GLU A 17 -9.91 11.75 3.41
CA GLU A 17 -11.24 11.75 2.80
C GLU A 17 -11.15 11.28 1.35
N PRO A 18 -11.57 10.05 1.03
CA PRO A 18 -11.52 9.54 -0.33
C PRO A 18 -12.60 10.14 -1.21
N ASP A 19 -12.25 10.44 -2.47
CA ASP A 19 -13.23 10.72 -3.51
C ASP A 19 -14.18 9.53 -3.72
N GLU A 20 -15.35 9.74 -4.33
CA GLU A 20 -16.33 8.67 -4.58
C GLU A 20 -15.73 7.45 -5.28
N TRP A 21 -14.86 7.67 -6.27
CA TRP A 21 -14.20 6.59 -7.01
C TRP A 21 -13.17 5.84 -6.14
N GLN A 22 -12.47 6.55 -5.25
CA GLN A 22 -11.51 5.95 -4.30
C GLN A 22 -12.24 5.12 -3.27
N ALA A 23 -13.34 5.64 -2.71
CA ALA A 23 -14.19 4.92 -1.77
C ALA A 23 -14.76 3.64 -2.38
N LYS A 24 -15.26 3.73 -3.62
CA LYS A 24 -15.74 2.56 -4.37
C LYS A 24 -14.62 1.55 -4.61
N ALA A 25 -13.45 1.99 -5.08
CA ALA A 25 -12.32 1.12 -5.33
C ALA A 25 -11.79 0.46 -4.04
N ALA A 26 -11.81 1.16 -2.91
CA ALA A 26 -11.40 0.62 -1.61
C ALA A 26 -12.36 -0.49 -1.15
N ARG A 27 -13.67 -0.28 -1.25
CA ARG A 27 -14.65 -1.32 -0.93
C ARG A 27 -14.55 -2.50 -1.88
N ASP A 28 -14.32 -2.25 -3.17
CA ASP A 28 -14.04 -3.31 -4.14
C ASP A 28 -12.78 -4.11 -3.73
N LEU A 29 -11.74 -3.44 -3.22
CA LEU A 29 -10.50 -4.06 -2.72
C LEU A 29 -10.71 -4.97 -1.50
N ALA A 30 -11.61 -4.60 -0.59
CA ALA A 30 -11.91 -5.40 0.60
C ALA A 30 -12.55 -6.76 0.26
N HIS A 31 -13.31 -6.83 -0.83
CA HIS A 31 -14.11 -8.00 -1.19
C HIS A 31 -13.52 -8.83 -2.34
N ASN A 32 -12.52 -8.31 -3.06
CA ASN A 32 -11.96 -8.98 -4.23
C ASN A 32 -10.46 -9.25 -4.06
N PRO A 33 -9.97 -10.45 -4.43
CA PRO A 33 -8.55 -10.80 -4.30
C PRO A 33 -7.65 -10.04 -5.28
N LYS A 34 -8.23 -9.45 -6.34
CA LYS A 34 -7.53 -8.68 -7.37
C LYS A 34 -8.41 -7.53 -7.82
N VAL A 35 -7.89 -6.31 -7.70
CA VAL A 35 -8.55 -5.10 -8.20
C VAL A 35 -7.56 -4.34 -9.08
N CYS A 36 -7.97 -4.01 -10.29
CA CYS A 36 -7.20 -3.19 -11.21
C CYS A 36 -7.88 -1.83 -11.34
N ILE A 37 -7.16 -0.77 -10.99
CA ILE A 37 -7.68 0.60 -11.02
C ILE A 37 -6.97 1.33 -12.15
N LYS A 38 -7.70 1.61 -13.23
CA LYS A 38 -7.26 2.53 -14.28
C LYS A 38 -7.62 3.95 -13.85
N SER A 39 -6.62 4.80 -13.62
CA SER A 39 -6.83 6.20 -13.20
C SER A 39 -6.07 7.18 -14.10
N GLY A 40 -6.61 8.38 -14.28
CA GLY A 40 -5.94 9.49 -14.99
C GLY A 40 -4.82 10.15 -14.19
N GLN A 41 -4.09 11.10 -14.81
CA GLN A 41 -3.06 11.88 -14.13
C GLN A 41 -3.67 12.87 -13.13
N GLY A 42 -3.04 13.04 -11.95
CA GLY A 42 -3.37 14.10 -10.99
C GLY A 42 -4.56 13.83 -10.05
N VAL A 43 -5.23 12.69 -10.13
CA VAL A 43 -6.44 12.38 -9.34
C VAL A 43 -6.17 11.87 -7.91
N GLY A 44 -4.95 12.02 -7.39
CA GLY A 44 -4.61 11.55 -6.04
C GLY A 44 -4.39 10.02 -5.91
N LYS A 45 -4.10 9.32 -7.02
CA LYS A 45 -3.84 7.87 -7.04
C LYS A 45 -2.81 7.42 -6.00
N THR A 46 -1.67 8.11 -5.92
CA THR A 46 -0.60 7.73 -4.99
C THR A 46 -1.04 7.81 -3.53
N ALA A 47 -1.81 8.84 -3.17
CA ALA A 47 -2.34 8.99 -1.81
C ALA A 47 -3.29 7.82 -1.49
N PHE A 48 -4.15 7.46 -2.43
CA PHE A 48 -5.03 6.30 -2.32
C PHE A 48 -4.27 4.97 -2.19
N GLU A 49 -3.22 4.76 -3.00
CA GLU A 49 -2.36 3.58 -2.93
C GLU A 49 -1.62 3.49 -1.59
N ALA A 50 -1.11 4.62 -1.07
CA ALA A 50 -0.49 4.69 0.24
C ALA A 50 -1.50 4.38 1.37
N ALA A 51 -2.72 4.89 1.26
CA ALA A 51 -3.79 4.61 2.21
C ALA A 51 -4.17 3.13 2.22
N CYS A 52 -4.33 2.51 1.04
CA CYS A 52 -4.60 1.08 0.91
C CYS A 52 -3.44 0.23 1.46
N PHE A 53 -2.19 0.63 1.19
CA PHE A 53 -1.00 -0.03 1.73
C PHE A 53 -1.03 -0.04 3.26
N LEU A 54 -1.29 1.10 3.89
CA LEU A 54 -1.34 1.24 5.35
C LEU A 54 -2.51 0.47 5.95
N TRP A 55 -3.69 0.56 5.34
CA TRP A 55 -4.86 -0.22 5.73
C TRP A 55 -4.56 -1.72 5.75
N PHE A 56 -3.97 -2.23 4.67
CA PHE A 56 -3.65 -3.65 4.57
C PHE A 56 -2.58 -4.07 5.59
N LEU A 57 -1.59 -3.21 5.83
CA LEU A 57 -0.54 -3.46 6.80
C LEU A 57 -1.05 -3.45 8.24
N VAL A 58 -2.10 -2.68 8.57
CA VAL A 58 -2.61 -2.57 9.95
C VAL A 58 -3.73 -3.56 10.23
N CYS A 59 -4.62 -3.77 9.25
CA CYS A 59 -5.87 -4.49 9.49
C CYS A 59 -5.75 -6.02 9.32
N PHE A 60 -4.67 -6.50 8.70
CA PHE A 60 -4.44 -7.93 8.50
C PHE A 60 -3.20 -8.40 9.26
N PRO A 61 -3.21 -9.61 9.85
CA PRO A 61 -2.06 -10.14 10.57
C PRO A 61 -1.00 -10.69 9.61
N TYR A 62 0.26 -10.39 9.90
CA TYR A 62 1.44 -10.85 9.13
C TYR A 62 1.41 -10.66 7.60
N PRO A 63 0.85 -9.55 7.06
CA PRO A 63 0.85 -9.29 5.64
C PRO A 63 2.27 -9.06 5.15
N ARG A 64 2.52 -9.54 3.93
CA ARG A 64 3.73 -9.24 3.17
C ARG A 64 3.34 -8.47 1.93
N ILE A 65 3.54 -7.16 1.97
CA ILE A 65 3.14 -6.27 0.88
C ILE A 65 4.32 -6.02 -0.04
N VAL A 66 4.13 -6.18 -1.35
CA VAL A 66 5.14 -5.86 -2.35
C VAL A 66 4.59 -4.73 -3.22
N ALA A 67 5.11 -3.53 -3.02
CA ALA A 67 4.87 -2.42 -3.93
C ALA A 67 5.82 -2.53 -5.11
N THR A 68 5.31 -2.38 -6.32
CA THR A 68 6.08 -2.46 -7.57
C THR A 68 5.91 -1.19 -8.39
N ALA A 69 7.00 -0.79 -9.05
CA ALA A 69 7.01 0.33 -10.00
C ALA A 69 8.05 0.05 -11.11
N PRO A 70 8.02 0.79 -12.23
CA PRO A 70 9.04 0.70 -13.28
C PRO A 70 10.45 0.98 -12.74
N THR A 71 10.58 1.98 -11.86
CA THR A 71 11.86 2.37 -11.24
C THR A 71 11.75 2.41 -9.72
N LYS A 72 12.84 2.03 -9.03
CA LYS A 72 12.89 2.16 -7.55
C LYS A 72 12.74 3.61 -7.12
N GLN A 73 13.32 4.54 -7.89
CA GLN A 73 13.32 5.96 -7.57
C GLN A 73 11.90 6.52 -7.52
N GLN A 74 11.05 6.23 -8.52
CA GLN A 74 9.64 6.63 -8.51
C GLN A 74 8.89 6.08 -7.30
N LEU A 75 9.15 4.82 -6.94
CA LEU A 75 8.49 4.19 -5.80
C LEU A 75 8.90 4.86 -4.48
N HIS A 76 10.19 5.14 -4.29
CA HIS A 76 10.70 5.80 -3.10
C HIS A 76 10.28 7.26 -2.98
N ASP A 77 10.39 8.02 -4.06
CA ASP A 77 10.13 9.46 -4.07
C ASP A 77 8.64 9.78 -3.99
N VAL A 78 7.79 8.91 -4.54
CA VAL A 78 6.36 9.17 -4.66
C VAL A 78 5.56 8.36 -3.64
N LEU A 79 5.49 7.03 -3.79
CA LEU A 79 4.68 6.18 -2.91
C LEU A 79 5.21 6.15 -1.46
N TRP A 80 6.52 5.95 -1.27
CA TRP A 80 7.11 5.86 0.07
C TRP A 80 7.06 7.19 0.83
N SER A 81 7.21 8.30 0.10
CA SER A 81 7.03 9.65 0.64
C SER A 81 5.59 9.87 1.11
N GLU A 82 4.59 9.49 0.30
CA GLU A 82 3.18 9.57 0.70
C GLU A 82 2.87 8.67 1.90
N ILE A 83 3.38 7.43 1.95
CA ILE A 83 3.21 6.56 3.12
C ILE A 83 3.77 7.25 4.38
N SER A 84 4.96 7.84 4.31
CA SER A 84 5.57 8.57 5.43
C SER A 84 4.69 9.72 5.91
N LYS A 85 4.12 10.49 4.99
CA LYS A 85 3.22 11.60 5.26
C LYS A 85 1.92 11.15 5.94
N TRP A 86 1.31 10.05 5.51
CA TRP A 86 0.09 9.55 6.16
C TRP A 86 0.38 8.91 7.52
N MET A 87 1.51 8.22 7.67
CA MET A 87 1.95 7.72 8.97
C MET A 87 2.22 8.81 9.99
N SER A 88 2.80 9.94 9.57
CA SER A 88 3.12 11.06 10.49
C SER A 88 1.88 11.82 10.97
N ARG A 89 0.76 11.73 10.24
CA ARG A 89 -0.54 12.30 10.65
C ARG A 89 -1.23 11.47 11.73
N SER A 90 -0.89 10.18 11.84
CA SER A 90 -1.54 9.26 12.76
C SER A 90 -0.61 8.86 13.90
N PRO A 91 -0.88 9.30 15.15
CA PRO A 91 -0.12 8.86 16.32
C PRO A 91 -0.15 7.34 16.49
N LEU A 92 -1.30 6.71 16.17
CA LEU A 92 -1.49 5.27 16.20
C LEU A 92 -0.50 4.56 15.26
N LEU A 93 -0.41 5.01 14.00
CA LEU A 93 0.50 4.40 13.04
C LEU A 93 1.97 4.57 13.44
N SER A 94 2.33 5.71 14.02
CA SER A 94 3.69 5.95 14.50
C SER A 94 4.10 5.03 15.66
N MET A 95 3.14 4.56 16.46
CA MET A 95 3.38 3.56 17.51
C MET A 95 3.45 2.13 16.97
N LEU A 96 2.59 1.82 15.99
CA LEU A 96 2.42 0.48 15.44
C LEU A 96 3.49 0.13 14.40
N LEU A 97 3.82 1.07 13.54
CA LEU A 97 4.61 0.85 12.34
C LEU A 97 5.91 1.65 12.39
N LYS A 98 6.96 1.07 11.82
CA LYS A 98 8.22 1.76 11.58
C LYS A 98 8.46 1.90 10.09
N TRP A 99 8.55 3.15 9.66
CA TRP A 99 8.92 3.51 8.30
C TRP A 99 10.43 3.61 8.13
N THR A 100 10.95 3.09 7.03
CA THR A 100 12.34 3.23 6.61
C THR A 100 12.39 3.49 5.11
N LYS A 101 13.57 3.80 4.56
CA LYS A 101 13.72 4.02 3.12
C LYS A 101 13.23 2.84 2.27
N THR A 102 13.34 1.60 2.74
CA THR A 102 13.08 0.40 1.92
C THR A 102 11.97 -0.50 2.44
N TYR A 103 11.60 -0.37 3.72
CA TYR A 103 10.58 -1.17 4.38
C TYR A 103 9.65 -0.31 5.23
N VAL A 104 8.41 -0.76 5.35
CA VAL A 104 7.49 -0.37 6.42
C VAL A 104 7.09 -1.63 7.14
N TYR A 105 7.26 -1.70 8.46
CA TYR A 105 7.01 -2.93 9.21
C TYR A 105 6.33 -2.70 10.54
N MET A 106 5.64 -3.73 11.04
CA MET A 106 5.05 -3.74 12.37
C MET A 106 6.13 -3.87 13.43
N VAL A 107 6.11 -2.99 14.42
CA VAL A 107 7.03 -3.03 15.57
C VAL A 107 6.89 -4.38 16.28
N GLY A 108 8.02 -5.06 16.50
CA GLY A 108 8.08 -6.39 17.12
C GLY A 108 7.86 -7.58 16.18
N ASN A 109 7.52 -7.36 14.90
CA ASN A 109 7.30 -8.42 13.91
C ASN A 109 8.01 -8.16 12.56
N GLU A 110 9.17 -7.49 12.58
CA GLU A 110 9.78 -6.96 11.35
C GLU A 110 10.13 -8.01 10.29
N LYS A 111 10.34 -9.28 10.69
CA LYS A 111 10.72 -10.36 9.77
C LYS A 111 9.55 -10.94 8.98
N ARG A 112 8.30 -10.72 9.42
CA ARG A 112 7.12 -11.40 8.86
C ARG A 112 5.95 -10.47 8.54
N TRP A 113 5.95 -9.27 9.09
CA TRP A 113 4.88 -8.30 8.94
C TRP A 113 5.45 -6.97 8.41
N PHE A 114 5.48 -6.86 7.08
CA PHE A 114 6.11 -5.72 6.41
C PHE A 114 5.59 -5.50 4.99
N GLY A 115 5.77 -4.28 4.50
CA GLY A 115 5.72 -3.96 3.10
C GLY A 115 7.07 -3.47 2.58
N VAL A 116 7.39 -3.79 1.33
CA VAL A 116 8.67 -3.50 0.69
C VAL A 116 8.50 -2.95 -0.72
N ALA A 117 9.38 -2.03 -1.08
CA ALA A 117 9.51 -1.48 -2.43
C ALA A 117 10.37 -2.39 -3.32
N ARG A 118 9.84 -2.82 -4.47
CA ARG A 118 10.57 -3.61 -5.48
C ARG A 118 10.35 -3.03 -6.88
N THR A 119 11.29 -3.28 -7.78
CA THR A 119 11.11 -2.99 -9.22
C THR A 119 10.47 -4.16 -9.92
N ALA A 120 9.53 -3.88 -10.83
CA ALA A 120 8.84 -4.88 -11.65
C ALA A 120 9.75 -5.53 -12.72
N THR A 121 10.98 -5.05 -12.89
CA THR A 121 11.89 -5.43 -13.99
C THR A 121 12.55 -6.81 -13.85
N LYS A 122 12.44 -7.49 -12.71
CA LYS A 122 13.02 -8.84 -12.51
C LYS A 122 11.99 -9.79 -11.87
N PRO A 123 11.54 -10.84 -12.58
CA PRO A 123 10.59 -11.84 -12.07
C PRO A 123 11.07 -12.53 -10.78
N GLU A 124 12.39 -12.70 -10.65
CA GLU A 124 13.06 -13.30 -9.47
C GLU A 124 12.73 -12.59 -8.15
N ASN A 125 12.51 -11.27 -8.18
CA ASN A 125 12.22 -10.49 -6.97
C ASN A 125 10.84 -10.78 -6.36
N MET A 126 9.95 -11.42 -7.12
CA MET A 126 8.60 -11.76 -6.67
C MET A 126 8.49 -13.22 -6.20
N GLN A 127 9.43 -14.09 -6.60
CA GLN A 127 9.39 -15.54 -6.32
C GLN A 127 9.53 -15.89 -4.82
N GLY A 128 10.21 -15.05 -4.03
CA GLY A 128 10.43 -15.30 -2.59
C GLY A 128 9.21 -15.07 -1.69
N PHE A 129 8.07 -14.62 -2.23
CA PHE A 129 6.85 -14.37 -1.46
C PHE A 129 5.85 -15.54 -1.47
N HIS A 130 6.24 -16.68 -2.04
CA HIS A 130 5.41 -17.90 -2.14
C HIS A 130 5.48 -18.85 -0.94
N GLU A 131 6.12 -18.47 0.18
CA GLU A 131 6.11 -19.32 1.38
C GLU A 131 4.85 -19.10 2.23
N ASN A 132 3.96 -20.11 2.18
CA ASN A 132 2.96 -20.50 3.17
C ASN A 132 1.98 -19.41 3.67
N ASN A 133 0.74 -19.46 3.18
CA ASN A 133 -0.49 -18.92 3.80
C ASN A 133 -0.55 -17.42 4.17
N ASN A 134 0.47 -16.61 3.88
CA ASN A 134 0.43 -15.18 4.19
C ASN A 134 -0.13 -14.38 3.01
N SER A 135 -1.05 -13.45 3.29
CA SER A 135 -1.64 -12.56 2.31
C SER A 135 -0.57 -11.67 1.66
N VAL A 136 -0.32 -11.91 0.36
CA VAL A 136 0.56 -11.08 -0.47
C VAL A 136 -0.28 -10.02 -1.16
N PHE A 137 -0.02 -8.75 -0.86
CA PHE A 137 -0.67 -7.63 -1.55
C PHE A 137 0.32 -7.00 -2.53
N MET A 138 -0.05 -6.96 -3.81
CA MET A 138 0.77 -6.36 -4.86
C MET A 138 0.14 -5.03 -5.30
N LEU A 139 0.93 -3.97 -5.17
CA LEU A 139 0.52 -2.61 -5.54
C LEU A 139 1.34 -2.16 -6.74
N GLU A 140 0.70 -2.01 -7.90
CA GLU A 140 1.39 -1.56 -9.12
C GLU A 140 1.25 -0.04 -9.32
N TYR A 141 2.34 0.68 -9.06
CA TYR A 141 2.48 2.08 -9.43
C TYR A 141 2.89 2.18 -10.90
N LEU A 142 1.92 2.50 -11.76
CA LEU A 142 2.17 2.87 -13.16
C LEU A 142 2.04 4.38 -13.32
N ASN A 143 3.15 5.07 -13.61
CA ASN A 143 3.08 6.37 -14.26
C ASN A 143 2.62 6.13 -15.70
N ALA A 144 1.56 6.80 -16.13
CA ALA A 144 0.97 6.68 -17.47
C ALA A 144 1.86 7.27 -18.59
N GLU A 145 3.18 7.03 -18.55
CA GLU A 145 4.12 7.36 -19.63
C GLU A 145 4.71 6.12 -20.31
N SER A 146 4.15 4.94 -20.08
CA SER A 146 4.54 3.73 -20.83
C SER A 146 3.50 3.39 -21.89
N ARG A 147 3.68 4.03 -23.07
CA ARG A 147 3.29 3.58 -24.43
C ARG A 147 1.84 3.12 -24.62
N ILE A 148 1.04 3.92 -25.33
CA ILE A 148 0.85 3.85 -26.80
C ILE A 148 0.65 5.27 -27.32
#